data_AF-A0A5B9VU18-F1
#
_entry.id   AF-A0A5B9VU18-F1
#
_cell.length_a   1.000
_cell.length_b   1.000
_cell.length_c   1.000
_cell.angle_alpha   90.00
_cell.angle_beta   90.00
_cell.angle_gamma   90.00
#
_symmetry.space_group_name_H-M   'P 1'
#
loop_
_entity.id
_entity.type
_entity.pdbx_description
1 polymer ?
#
loop_
_entity_poly.entity_id
_entity_poly.type
_entity_poly.pdbx_seq_one_letter_code
_entity_poly.pdbx_strand_id
1 'polypeptide(L)' 'MDQPLIVRGRYAGRTFIPEGPLPDTEGVAELVIIPGPPRPRGSIADAFGTAAVPRSGDDILAQVRAGRDEWGDR' A
#
# COMPACT_ATOMS: atom_id res chain seq x y z
N MET A 1 10.55 19.24 -32.58
CA MET A 1 9.32 18.68 -31.99
C MET A 1 9.63 18.40 -30.54
N ASP A 2 8.95 19.05 -29.61
CA ASP A 2 9.21 18.96 -28.17
C ASP A 2 8.14 18.05 -27.55
N GLN A 3 8.35 16.74 -27.66
CA GLN A 3 7.46 15.74 -27.06
C GLN A 3 8.00 15.40 -25.67
N PRO A 4 7.16 15.48 -24.60
CA PRO A 4 7.59 15.13 -23.27
C PRO A 4 7.98 13.64 -23.21
N LEU A 5 9.16 13.38 -22.67
CA LEU A 5 9.65 12.03 -22.47
C LEU A 5 9.04 11.43 -21.19
N ILE A 6 8.39 10.27 -21.32
CA ILE A 6 7.70 9.60 -20.20
C ILE A 6 8.50 8.37 -19.79
N VAL A 7 9.01 8.37 -18.55
CA VAL A 7 9.66 7.21 -17.92
C VAL A 7 8.68 6.54 -16.94
N ARG A 8 8.46 5.23 -17.09
CA ARG A 8 7.62 4.44 -16.18
C ARG A 8 8.48 3.76 -15.12
N GLY A 9 7.89 3.59 -13.94
CA GLY A 9 8.60 3.05 -12.79
C GLY A 9 7.72 2.89 -11.57
N ARG A 10 8.31 2.31 -10.52
CA ARG A 10 7.70 2.20 -9.20
C ARG A 10 8.25 3.28 -8.28
N TYR A 11 7.37 3.89 -7.49
CA TYR A 11 7.77 4.76 -6.39
C TYR A 11 7.70 4.01 -5.05
N ALA A 12 8.82 3.90 -4.34
CA ALA A 12 8.91 3.22 -3.06
C ALA A 12 9.86 3.96 -2.13
N GLY A 13 9.45 4.20 -0.89
CA GLY A 13 10.35 4.79 0.13
C GLY A 13 10.90 6.17 -0.24
N ARG A 14 10.16 6.99 -0.98
CA ARG A 14 10.60 8.29 -1.55
C ARG A 14 11.63 8.19 -2.69
N THR A 15 11.78 7.01 -3.27
CA THR A 15 12.68 6.75 -4.39
C THR A 15 11.87 6.29 -5.60
N PHE A 16 12.16 6.86 -6.77
CA PHE A 16 11.65 6.38 -8.05
C PHE A 16 12.59 5.31 -8.62
N ILE A 17 12.03 4.18 -9.03
CA ILE A 17 12.75 3.03 -9.58
C ILE A 17 12.23 2.81 -11.00
N PRO A 18 13.00 3.14 -12.04
CA PRO A 18 12.53 2.99 -13.42
C PRO A 18 12.37 1.52 -13.80
N GLU A 19 11.38 1.21 -14.64
CA GLU A 19 11.14 -0.14 -15.18
C GLU A 19 12.11 -0.50 -16.32
N GLY A 20 12.88 0.48 -16.81
CA GLY A 20 13.81 0.32 -17.93
C GLY A 20 14.99 1.28 -17.83
N PRO A 21 15.89 1.24 -18.84
CA PRO A 21 17.02 2.15 -18.90
C PRO A 21 16.55 3.60 -18.96
N LEU A 22 17.26 4.47 -18.24
CA LEU A 22 17.02 5.91 -18.33
C LEU A 22 17.58 6.41 -19.67
N PRO A 23 16.84 7.24 -20.40
CA PRO A 23 17.35 7.87 -21.60
C PRO A 23 18.42 8.89 -21.23
N ASP A 24 19.44 8.97 -22.08
CA ASP A 24 20.52 9.93 -21.96
C ASP A 24 20.04 11.30 -22.47
N THR A 25 19.43 12.06 -21.57
CA THR A 25 18.89 13.39 -21.87
C THR A 25 18.88 14.26 -20.61
N GLU A 26 19.14 15.56 -20.77
CA GLU A 26 19.12 16.55 -19.70
C GLU A 26 17.91 17.48 -19.85
N GLY A 27 17.33 17.91 -18.73
CA GLY A 27 16.20 18.85 -18.74
C GLY A 27 15.41 18.89 -17.44
N VAL A 28 14.37 19.72 -17.43
CA VAL A 28 13.41 19.76 -16.32
C VAL A 28 12.50 18.53 -16.41
N ALA A 29 12.34 17.82 -15.30
CA ALA A 29 11.48 16.66 -15.19
C ALA A 29 10.41 16.88 -14.10
N GLU A 30 9.20 16.39 -14.36
CA GLU A 30 8.12 16.33 -13.38
C GLU A 30 7.90 14.88 -12.94
N LEU A 31 7.86 14.64 -11.62
CA LEU A 31 7.56 13.32 -11.07
C LEU A 31 6.08 13.23 -10.69
N VAL A 32 5.29 12.53 -11.50
CA VAL A 32 3.88 12.25 -11.22
C VAL A 32 3.73 10.88 -10.56
N ILE A 33 3.23 10.84 -9.32
CA ILE A 33 3.00 9.61 -8.57
C ILE A 33 1.51 9.28 -8.57
N ILE A 34 1.15 8.18 -9.22
CA ILE A 34 -0.22 7.67 -9.21
C ILE A 34 -0.33 6.61 -8.11
N PRO A 35 -1.13 6.84 -7.04
CA PRO A 35 -1.31 5.85 -6.00
C PRO A 35 -1.95 4.59 -6.58
N GLY A 36 -1.29 3.45 -6.40
CA GLY A 36 -1.89 2.15 -6.68
C GLY A 36 -2.98 1.82 -5.66
N PRO A 37 -3.85 0.83 -5.95
CA PRO A 37 -4.83 0.37 -4.98
C PRO A 37 -4.14 -0.03 -3.67
N PRO A 38 -4.75 0.27 -2.51
CA PRO A 38 -4.19 -0.12 -1.22
C PRO A 38 -3.98 -1.63 -1.21
N ARG A 39 -2.73 -2.07 -1.07
CA ARG A 39 -2.46 -3.49 -0.85
C ARG A 39 -2.99 -3.86 0.53
N PRO A 40 -3.75 -4.95 0.68
CA PRO A 40 -4.20 -5.41 1.99
C PRO A 40 -2.95 -5.65 2.85
N ARG A 41 -2.80 -4.82 3.88
CA ARG A 41 -1.84 -5.07 4.95
C ARG A 41 -2.51 -6.11 5.83
N GLY A 42 -1.95 -7.32 5.88
CA GLY A 42 -2.43 -8.36 6.79
C GLY A 42 -2.54 -7.83 8.22
N SER A 43 -3.39 -8.45 9.03
CA SER A 43 -3.60 -8.03 10.41
C SER A 43 -2.29 -8.01 11.20
N ILE A 44 -2.16 -7.06 12.13
CA ILE A 44 -1.09 -7.09 13.15
C ILE A 44 -1.15 -8.39 13.97
N ALA A 45 -2.36 -8.93 14.22
CA ALA A 45 -2.51 -10.22 14.90
C ALA A 45 -1.92 -11.38 14.08
N ASP A 46 -1.96 -11.27 12.75
CA ASP A 46 -1.34 -12.24 11.84
C ASP A 46 0.18 -12.02 11.78
N ALA A 47 0.64 -10.76 11.86
CA ALA A 47 2.06 -10.40 11.85
C ALA A 47 2.83 -10.90 13.09
N PHE A 48 2.16 -11.02 14.25
CA PHE A 48 2.74 -11.60 15.47
C PHE A 48 2.46 -13.10 15.63
N GLY A 49 1.88 -13.76 14.61
CA GLY A 49 1.66 -15.21 14.61
C GLY A 49 0.61 -15.72 15.59
N THR A 50 -0.18 -14.84 16.21
CA THR A 50 -1.18 -15.21 17.22
C THR A 50 -2.41 -15.89 16.59
N ALA A 51 -2.61 -15.76 15.27
CA ALA A 51 -3.74 -16.33 14.56
C ALA A 51 -3.34 -17.60 13.78
N ALA A 52 -4.06 -18.70 14.00
CA ALA A 52 -3.88 -19.95 13.26
C ALA A 52 -4.32 -19.85 11.79
N VAL A 53 -5.13 -18.83 11.43
CA VAL A 53 -5.63 -18.58 10.08
C VAL A 53 -5.59 -17.07 9.81
N PRO A 54 -5.07 -16.60 8.66
CA PRO A 54 -5.10 -15.20 8.28
C PRO A 54 -6.55 -14.69 8.16
N ARG A 55 -6.85 -13.55 8.80
CA ARG A 55 -8.21 -12.97 8.82
C ARG A 55 -8.24 -11.65 8.08
N SER A 56 -9.37 -11.33 7.45
CA SER A 56 -9.53 -10.01 6.85
C SER A 56 -9.65 -8.93 7.93
N GLY A 57 -9.32 -7.68 7.58
CA GLY A 57 -9.48 -6.56 8.51
C GLY A 57 -10.91 -6.36 8.98
N ASP A 58 -11.89 -6.63 8.12
CA ASP A 58 -13.31 -6.51 8.43
C ASP A 58 -13.77 -7.59 9.42
N ASP A 59 -13.28 -8.82 9.30
CA ASP A 59 -13.59 -9.91 10.25
C ASP A 59 -13.09 -9.59 11.66
N ILE A 60 -11.91 -8.97 11.75
CA ILE A 60 -11.31 -8.57 13.04
C ILE A 60 -12.11 -7.42 13.66
N LEU A 61 -12.51 -6.43 12.85
CA LEU A 61 -13.35 -5.33 13.32
C LEU A 61 -14.71 -5.83 13.79
N ALA A 62 -15.31 -6.78 13.09
CA ALA A 62 -16.57 -7.40 13.48
C ALA A 62 -16.45 -8.13 14.82
N GLN A 63 -15.39 -8.92 15.03
CA GLN A 63 -15.16 -9.62 16.30
C GLN A 63 -14.91 -8.66 17.47
N VAL A 64 -14.12 -7.60 17.28
CA VAL A 64 -13.85 -6.60 18.33
C VAL A 64 -15.13 -5.88 18.74
N ARG A 65 -16.01 -5.56 17.77
CA ARG A 65 -17.31 -4.96 18.04
C ARG A 65 -18.21 -5.90 18.84
N ALA A 66 -18.33 -7.16 18.40
CA ALA A 66 -19.12 -8.17 19.12
C ALA A 66 -18.64 -8.36 20.56
N GLY A 67 -17.31 -8.42 20.79
CA GLY A 67 -16.75 -8.52 22.14
C GLY A 67 -16.98 -7.25 22.98
N ARG A 68 -17.00 -6.06 22.39
CA ARG A 68 -17.33 -4.83 23.12
C ARG A 68 -18.81 -4.80 23.52
N ASP A 69 -19.70 -5.22 22.64
CA ASP A 69 -21.13 -5.27 22.90
C ASP A 69 -21.45 -6.28 24.01
N GLU A 70 -20.78 -7.43 24.03
CA GLU A 70 -20.88 -8.44 25.10
C GLU A 70 -20.45 -7.90 26.48
N TRP A 71 -19.47 -6.99 26.52
CA TRP A 71 -18.99 -6.35 27.76
C TRP A 71 -19.80 -5.10 28.15
N GLY A 72 -20.67 -4.62 27.27
CA GLY A 72 -21.48 -3.41 27.46
C GLY A 72 -22.78 -3.63 28.24
N ASP A 73 -23.13 -4.88 28.58
CA ASP A 73 -24.41 -5.26 29.21
C ASP A 73 -24.26 -5.62 30.70
N ARG A 74 -23.56 -4.78 31.48
CA ARG A 74 -23.56 -4.87 32.95
C ARG A 74 -23.62 -3.52 33.65
#